data_AF-A0A7W4B4F2-F1
#
_entry.id   AF-A0A7W4B4F2-F1
#
_cell.length_a   1.000
_cell.length_b   1.000
_cell.length_c   1.000
_cell.angle_alpha   90.00
_cell.angle_beta   90.00
_cell.angle_gamma   90.00
#
_symmetry.space_group_name_H-M   'P 1'
#
loop_
_entity.id
_entity.type
_entity.pdbx_description
1 polymer ?
#
loop_
_entity_poly.entity_id
_entity_poly.type
_entity_poly.pdbx_seq_one_letter_code
_entity_poly.pdbx_strand_id
1 'polypeptide(L)'
;MDTELLNRYRNAVTHLLNEPGDAGLMKPFINDLKNYLGNITSISTDLDMNDWNDENTSQGVAISPVQAAKCIEETLRTQIFMQGVKLAIEERLKATTDDIHVLYAGTGPYGTLLIPYLSLATNPRIKVTLIDIHPENISAIKKLVKHFSITQNIVAI
;
A
#
# COMPACT_ATOMS: atom_id res chain seq x y z
N MET A 1 3.74 17.23 -10.24
CA MET A 1 3.59 16.88 -8.81
C MET A 1 4.76 17.47 -8.06
N ASP A 2 4.52 18.00 -6.88
CA ASP A 2 5.53 18.67 -6.05
C ASP A 2 6.66 17.70 -5.65
N THR A 3 7.90 18.05 -6.01
CA THR A 3 9.12 17.31 -5.67
C THR A 3 9.29 17.17 -4.16
N GLU A 4 8.86 18.16 -3.39
CA GLU A 4 8.93 18.13 -1.93
C GLU A 4 8.04 17.04 -1.33
N LEU A 5 6.79 16.94 -1.82
CA LEU A 5 5.85 15.90 -1.38
C LEU A 5 6.35 14.49 -1.71
N LEU A 6 6.93 14.29 -2.89
CA LEU A 6 7.52 13.00 -3.25
C LEU A 6 8.71 12.65 -2.34
N ASN A 7 9.55 13.62 -1.99
CA ASN A 7 10.67 13.40 -1.08
C ASN A 7 10.20 13.04 0.34
N ARG A 8 9.18 13.72 0.86
CA ARG A 8 8.55 13.37 2.14
C ARG A 8 7.98 11.96 2.13
N TYR A 9 7.27 11.59 1.06
CA TYR A 9 6.79 10.23 0.87
C TYR A 9 7.94 9.20 0.89
N ARG A 10 8.99 9.41 0.10
CA ARG A 10 10.15 8.49 0.06
C ARG A 10 10.82 8.36 1.43
N ASN A 11 10.95 9.47 2.15
CA ASN A 11 11.46 9.50 3.50
C ASN A 11 10.59 8.69 4.46
N ALA A 12 9.27 8.88 4.41
CA ALA A 12 8.31 8.14 5.23
C ALA A 12 8.38 6.63 4.98
N VAL A 13 8.35 6.21 3.71
CA VAL A 13 8.47 4.79 3.35
C VAL A 13 9.79 4.21 3.84
N THR A 14 10.90 4.96 3.73
CA THR A 14 12.21 4.51 4.19
C THR A 14 12.23 4.28 5.70
N HIS A 15 11.67 5.19 6.51
CA HIS A 15 11.61 5.01 7.96
C HIS A 15 10.70 3.84 8.34
N LEU A 16 9.50 3.75 7.75
CA LEU A 16 8.54 2.69 8.04
C LEU A 16 9.09 1.29 7.69
N LEU A 17 9.92 1.16 6.66
CA LEU A 17 10.49 -0.12 6.24
C LEU A 17 11.76 -0.56 6.99
N ASN A 18 12.43 0.34 7.70
CA ASN A 18 13.79 0.07 8.22
C ASN A 18 13.95 0.36 9.72
N GLU A 19 13.17 1.28 10.29
CA GLU A 19 13.32 1.66 11.69
C GLU A 19 12.56 0.70 12.63
N PRO A 20 12.99 0.55 13.89
CA PRO A 20 12.26 -0.20 14.90
C PRO A 20 10.82 0.27 15.09
N GLY A 21 9.96 -0.63 15.56
CA GLY A 21 8.56 -0.33 15.85
C GLY A 21 8.38 0.63 17.02
N ASP A 22 7.90 1.84 16.77
CA ASP A 22 7.49 2.80 17.79
C ASP A 22 6.31 3.64 17.29
N ALA A 23 5.16 3.55 17.96
CA ALA A 23 3.94 4.20 17.50
C ALA A 23 4.05 5.73 17.47
N GLY A 24 4.75 6.32 18.44
CA GLY A 24 4.88 7.77 18.59
C GLY A 24 5.84 8.32 17.54
N LEU A 25 7.00 7.69 17.38
CA LEU A 25 8.01 8.11 16.42
C LEU A 25 7.59 7.87 14.97
N MET A 26 6.77 6.85 14.72
CA MET A 26 6.34 6.49 13.35
C MET A 26 5.08 7.20 12.89
N LYS A 27 4.30 7.81 13.80
CA LYS A 27 3.06 8.50 13.44
C LYS A 27 3.25 9.60 12.38
N PRO A 28 4.28 10.46 12.45
CA PRO A 28 4.53 11.46 11.40
C PRO A 28 4.75 10.83 10.02
N PHE A 29 5.47 9.70 9.94
CA PHE A 29 5.71 9.00 8.67
C PHE A 29 4.45 8.33 8.13
N ILE A 30 3.59 7.80 9.01
CA ILE A 30 2.25 7.32 8.60
C ILE A 30 1.40 8.46 8.04
N ASN A 31 1.44 9.64 8.64
CA ASN A 31 0.71 10.80 8.14
C ASN A 31 1.23 11.23 6.76
N ASP A 32 2.54 11.25 6.56
CA ASP A 32 3.13 11.57 5.25
C ASP A 32 2.76 10.52 4.20
N LEU A 33 2.80 9.23 4.56
CA LEU A 33 2.38 8.13 3.69
C LEU A 33 0.90 8.23 3.31
N LYS A 34 0.00 8.37 4.29
CA LYS A 34 -1.46 8.40 4.04
C LYS A 34 -1.86 9.61 3.22
N ASN A 35 -1.29 10.79 3.50
CA ASN A 35 -1.64 12.02 2.80
C ASN A 35 -1.20 11.95 1.34
N TYR A 36 -0.01 11.40 1.10
CA TYR A 36 0.52 11.27 -0.25
C TYR A 36 -0.29 10.27 -1.09
N LEU A 37 -0.58 9.09 -0.55
CA LEU A 37 -1.38 8.07 -1.24
C LEU A 37 -2.84 8.52 -1.43
N GLY A 38 -3.43 9.18 -0.42
CA GLY A 38 -4.78 9.75 -0.50
C GLY A 38 -4.91 10.79 -1.61
N ASN A 39 -3.91 11.67 -1.76
CA ASN A 39 -3.90 12.68 -2.83
C ASN A 39 -3.89 12.06 -4.23
N ILE A 40 -3.11 10.99 -4.45
CA ILE A 40 -3.02 10.34 -5.77
C ILE A 40 -4.32 9.57 -6.10
N THR A 41 -4.87 8.89 -5.10
CA THR A 41 -6.04 8.02 -5.28
C THR A 41 -7.36 8.79 -5.30
N SER A 42 -7.37 9.97 -4.68
CA SER A 42 -8.58 10.76 -4.35
C SER A 42 -9.49 10.10 -3.32
N ILE A 43 -8.95 9.14 -2.54
CA ILE A 43 -9.64 8.49 -1.42
C ILE A 43 -8.82 8.84 -0.18
N SER A 44 -9.30 9.77 0.66
CA SER A 44 -8.59 10.22 1.85
C SER A 44 -9.12 9.55 3.11
N THR A 45 -8.25 9.40 4.12
CA THR A 45 -8.65 8.98 5.47
C THR A 45 -9.56 9.99 6.16
N ASP A 46 -9.61 11.24 5.69
CA ASP A 46 -10.39 12.31 6.32
C ASP A 46 -11.82 12.38 5.77
N LEU A 47 -12.15 11.58 4.75
CA LEU A 47 -13.52 11.47 4.25
C LEU A 47 -14.43 10.83 5.31
N ASP A 48 -15.71 11.22 5.29
CA ASP A 48 -16.74 10.57 6.09
C ASP A 48 -16.98 9.16 5.55
N MET A 49 -16.88 8.17 6.43
CA MET A 49 -17.12 6.77 6.05
C MET A 49 -18.59 6.48 5.80
N ASN A 50 -19.51 7.29 6.36
CA ASN A 50 -20.94 7.10 6.17
C ASN A 50 -21.41 7.45 4.74
N ASP A 51 -20.59 8.18 3.99
CA ASP A 51 -20.85 8.52 2.59
C ASP A 51 -20.42 7.39 1.62
N TRP A 52 -19.86 6.29 2.14
CA TRP A 52 -19.30 5.20 1.35
C TRP A 52 -19.94 3.87 1.74
N ASN A 53 -20.17 3.03 0.74
CA ASN A 53 -20.88 1.77 0.95
C ASN A 53 -19.90 0.62 1.20
N ASP A 54 -20.28 -0.22 2.16
CA ASP A 54 -19.75 -1.56 2.34
C ASP A 54 -20.32 -2.51 1.28
N GLU A 55 -19.63 -3.63 1.04
CA GLU A 55 -20.13 -4.71 0.20
C GLU A 55 -20.51 -5.92 1.07
N ASN A 56 -21.76 -6.36 0.97
CA ASN A 56 -22.26 -7.51 1.74
C ASN A 56 -22.04 -8.81 0.95
N THR A 57 -21.25 -9.72 1.50
CA THR A 57 -20.97 -11.01 0.87
C THR A 57 -21.59 -12.15 1.68
N SER A 58 -21.64 -13.35 1.09
CA SER A 58 -22.05 -14.57 1.82
C SER A 58 -21.11 -14.94 2.98
N GLN A 59 -19.90 -14.37 3.03
CA GLN A 59 -18.86 -14.68 4.01
C GLN A 59 -18.61 -13.53 5.01
N GLY A 60 -19.40 -12.46 4.95
CA GLY A 60 -19.25 -11.28 5.80
C GLY A 60 -19.26 -9.97 5.01
N VAL A 61 -18.94 -8.88 5.70
CA VAL A 61 -18.97 -7.52 5.16
C VAL A 61 -17.56 -7.12 4.75
N ALA A 62 -17.39 -6.70 3.49
CA ALA A 62 -16.20 -6.00 3.05
C ALA A 62 -16.40 -4.49 3.30
N ILE A 63 -15.50 -3.93 4.11
CA ILE A 63 -15.56 -2.53 4.52
C ILE A 63 -15.32 -1.60 3.33
N SER A 64 -15.99 -0.45 3.34
CA SER A 64 -15.88 0.57 2.30
C SER A 64 -14.43 1.01 2.01
N PRO A 65 -14.15 1.54 0.80
CA PRO A 65 -12.85 2.10 0.43
C PRO A 65 -12.27 3.09 1.45
N VAL A 66 -13.09 3.95 2.05
CA VAL A 66 -12.66 4.94 3.05
C VAL A 66 -12.32 4.29 4.39
N GLN A 67 -13.09 3.30 4.84
CA GLN A 67 -12.72 2.53 6.04
C GLN A 67 -11.43 1.72 5.82
N ALA A 68 -11.25 1.14 4.64
CA ALA A 68 -10.01 0.47 4.26
C ALA A 68 -8.83 1.45 4.22
N ALA A 69 -9.02 2.68 3.73
CA ALA A 69 -8.00 3.73 3.77
C ALA A 69 -7.57 4.05 5.21
N LYS A 70 -8.53 4.20 6.14
CA LYS A 70 -8.25 4.55 7.55
C LYS A 70 -7.43 3.48 8.28
N CYS A 71 -7.43 2.23 7.81
CA CYS A 71 -6.60 1.17 8.40
C CYS A 71 -5.09 1.49 8.38
N ILE A 72 -4.62 2.39 7.49
CA ILE A 72 -3.23 2.86 7.47
C ILE A 72 -2.82 3.57 8.78
N GLU A 73 -3.78 4.17 9.50
CA GLU A 73 -3.52 5.00 10.67
C GLU A 73 -3.14 4.22 11.92
N GLU A 74 -3.31 2.90 11.87
CA GLU A 74 -2.88 1.92 12.86
C GLU A 74 -1.35 1.75 12.78
N THR A 75 -0.63 2.75 13.28
CA THR A 75 0.80 2.97 13.01
C THR A 75 1.66 1.71 13.12
N LEU A 76 1.65 1.04 14.28
CA LEU A 76 2.49 -0.13 14.51
C LEU A 76 2.09 -1.32 13.63
N ARG A 77 0.78 -1.53 13.45
CA ARG A 77 0.27 -2.58 12.56
C ARG A 77 0.78 -2.34 11.14
N THR A 78 0.55 -1.15 10.60
CA THR A 78 0.98 -0.78 9.25
C THR A 78 2.49 -0.99 9.08
N GLN A 79 3.30 -0.46 9.99
CA GLN A 79 4.76 -0.58 9.95
C GLN A 79 5.22 -2.05 9.96
N ILE A 80 4.77 -2.83 10.93
CA ILE A 80 5.23 -4.23 11.10
C ILE A 80 4.85 -5.08 9.89
N PHE A 81 3.63 -4.92 9.33
CA PHE A 81 3.24 -5.66 8.13
C PHE A 81 4.05 -5.22 6.90
N MET A 82 4.31 -3.93 6.71
CA MET A 82 5.16 -3.44 5.62
C MET A 82 6.57 -4.04 5.71
N GLN A 83 7.16 -4.08 6.92
CA GLN A 83 8.46 -4.68 7.16
C GLN A 83 8.45 -6.19 6.90
N GLY A 84 7.44 -6.90 7.39
CA GLY A 84 7.29 -8.34 7.16
C GLY A 84 7.19 -8.70 5.67
N VAL A 85 6.40 -7.94 4.89
CA VAL A 85 6.28 -8.14 3.43
C VAL A 85 7.61 -7.89 2.73
N LYS A 86 8.32 -6.79 3.07
CA LYS A 86 9.66 -6.52 2.54
C LYS A 86 10.62 -7.67 2.83
N LEU A 87 10.68 -8.12 4.08
CA LEU A 87 11.60 -9.19 4.50
C LEU A 87 11.31 -10.49 3.76
N ALA A 88 10.04 -10.91 3.67
CA ALA A 88 9.64 -12.12 2.97
C ALA A 88 10.02 -12.08 1.47
N ILE A 89 9.83 -10.93 0.82
CA ILE A 89 10.22 -10.72 -0.58
C ILE A 89 11.74 -10.82 -0.74
N GLU A 90 12.51 -10.11 0.09
CA GLU A 90 13.96 -10.08 -0.01
C GLU A 90 14.59 -11.44 0.28
N GLU A 91 14.07 -12.18 1.26
CA GLU A 91 14.48 -13.55 1.55
C GLU A 91 14.21 -14.48 0.36
N ARG A 92 13.02 -14.39 -0.24
CA ARG A 92 12.67 -15.21 -1.40
C ARG A 92 13.53 -14.89 -2.62
N LEU A 93 13.82 -13.60 -2.87
CA LEU A 93 14.70 -13.15 -3.95
C LEU A 93 16.15 -13.62 -3.78
N LYS A 94 16.62 -13.81 -2.54
CA LYS A 94 17.93 -14.40 -2.24
C LYS A 94 17.94 -15.92 -2.41
N ALA A 95 16.82 -16.58 -2.09
CA ALA A 95 16.70 -18.03 -2.12
C ALA A 95 16.51 -18.63 -3.53
N THR A 96 16.11 -17.84 -4.54
CA THR A 96 16.00 -18.31 -5.93
C THR A 96 16.40 -17.23 -6.94
N THR A 97 16.80 -17.67 -8.13
CA THR A 97 16.95 -16.83 -9.34
C THR A 97 15.64 -16.68 -10.13
N ASP A 98 14.62 -17.50 -9.84
CA ASP A 98 13.32 -17.44 -10.51
C ASP A 98 12.55 -16.15 -10.19
N ASP A 99 11.49 -15.92 -10.95
CA ASP A 99 10.48 -14.92 -10.63
C ASP A 99 9.73 -15.30 -9.36
N ILE A 100 9.43 -14.31 -8.53
CA ILE A 100 8.62 -14.48 -7.32
C ILE A 100 7.22 -13.93 -7.57
N HIS A 101 6.20 -14.65 -7.10
CA HIS A 101 4.81 -14.26 -7.26
C HIS A 101 4.22 -13.84 -5.91
N VAL A 102 3.77 -12.59 -5.83
CA VAL A 102 3.10 -12.01 -4.66
C VAL A 102 1.63 -11.83 -4.98
N LEU A 103 0.77 -12.50 -4.21
CA LEU A 103 -0.67 -12.27 -4.22
C LEU A 103 -1.04 -11.37 -3.06
N TYR A 104 -1.68 -10.24 -3.34
CA TYR A 104 -2.21 -9.35 -2.32
C TYR A 104 -3.71 -9.14 -2.55
N ALA A 105 -4.52 -9.79 -1.72
CA ALA A 105 -5.98 -9.65 -1.69
C ALA A 105 -6.41 -8.71 -0.56
N GLY A 106 -7.43 -7.87 -0.83
CA GLY A 106 -7.85 -6.81 0.07
C GLY A 106 -6.81 -5.69 0.12
N THR A 107 -6.49 -5.12 -1.05
CA THR A 107 -5.44 -4.10 -1.16
C THR A 107 -5.85 -2.78 -0.51
N GLY A 108 -7.16 -2.55 -0.37
CA GLY A 108 -7.69 -1.22 -0.13
C GLY A 108 -7.29 -0.27 -1.27
N PRO A 109 -7.51 1.05 -1.10
CA PRO A 109 -7.19 2.01 -2.13
C PRO A 109 -5.68 2.26 -2.29
N TYR A 110 -4.89 1.89 -1.28
CA TYR A 110 -3.48 2.28 -1.16
C TYR A 110 -2.49 1.15 -1.47
N GLY A 111 -2.90 -0.11 -1.36
CA GLY A 111 -1.97 -1.24 -1.45
C GLY A 111 -0.83 -1.11 -0.43
N THR A 112 -1.14 -0.58 0.76
CA THR A 112 -0.20 -0.04 1.75
C THR A 112 0.95 -0.99 2.08
N LEU A 113 0.69 -2.30 2.13
CA LEU A 113 1.69 -3.27 2.53
C LEU A 113 2.79 -3.52 1.49
N LEU A 114 2.52 -3.22 0.21
CA LEU A 114 3.37 -3.63 -0.90
C LEU A 114 3.76 -2.50 -1.86
N ILE A 115 2.80 -1.67 -2.28
CA ILE A 115 3.05 -0.60 -3.25
C ILE A 115 4.16 0.36 -2.78
N PRO A 116 4.21 0.79 -1.50
CA PRO A 116 5.28 1.65 -1.05
C PRO A 116 6.68 1.04 -1.20
N TYR A 117 6.83 -0.24 -0.88
CA TYR A 117 8.08 -0.97 -1.09
C TYR A 117 8.48 -0.99 -2.57
N LEU A 118 7.56 -1.36 -3.47
CA LEU A 118 7.83 -1.41 -4.92
C LEU A 118 8.18 -0.05 -5.52
N SER A 119 7.65 1.04 -4.93
CA SER A 119 7.94 2.40 -5.37
C SER A 119 9.39 2.85 -5.08
N LEU A 120 10.09 2.18 -4.15
CA LEU A 120 11.49 2.42 -3.83
C LEU A 120 12.43 1.37 -4.43
N ALA A 121 12.01 0.11 -4.42
CA ALA A 121 12.82 -1.03 -4.83
C ALA A 121 12.12 -1.79 -5.96
N THR A 122 12.42 -1.41 -7.20
CA THR A 122 11.92 -2.11 -8.38
C THR A 122 12.87 -3.24 -8.76
N ASN A 123 12.41 -4.48 -8.65
CA ASN A 123 13.12 -5.66 -9.16
C ASN A 123 12.22 -6.39 -10.16
N PRO A 124 12.62 -6.57 -11.44
CA PRO A 124 11.75 -7.13 -12.48
C PRO A 124 11.30 -8.57 -12.21
N ARG A 125 11.97 -9.31 -11.31
CA ARG A 125 11.58 -10.66 -10.89
C ARG A 125 10.38 -10.69 -9.95
N ILE A 126 9.97 -9.55 -9.40
CA ILE A 126 8.78 -9.47 -8.54
C ILE A 126 7.54 -9.37 -9.43
N LYS A 127 6.67 -10.38 -9.38
CA LYS A 127 5.41 -10.47 -10.12
C LYS A 127 4.25 -10.38 -9.14
N VAL A 128 3.36 -9.40 -9.33
CA VAL A 128 2.33 -9.06 -8.35
C VAL A 128 0.94 -9.21 -8.95
N THR A 129 0.06 -9.89 -8.22
CA THR A 129 -1.38 -9.91 -8.49
C THR A 129 -2.10 -9.23 -7.34
N LEU A 130 -2.88 -8.20 -7.66
CA LEU A 130 -3.61 -7.35 -6.73
C LEU A 130 -5.10 -7.67 -6.87
N ILE A 131 -5.81 -7.88 -5.76
CA ILE A 131 -7.24 -8.20 -5.77
C ILE A 131 -7.94 -7.32 -4.73
N ASP A 132 -9.02 -6.67 -5.16
CA ASP A 132 -9.95 -5.98 -4.27
C ASP A 132 -11.38 -6.14 -4.80
N ILE A 133 -12.36 -6.12 -3.90
CA ILE A 133 -13.77 -6.27 -4.26
C ILE A 133 -14.36 -4.94 -4.75
N HIS A 134 -13.84 -3.80 -4.26
CA HIS A 134 -14.36 -2.48 -4.59
C HIS A 134 -13.73 -1.95 -5.88
N PRO A 135 -14.51 -1.62 -6.92
CA PRO A 135 -14.00 -1.02 -8.15
C PRO A 135 -13.21 0.28 -7.93
N GLU A 136 -13.56 1.05 -6.89
CA GLU A 136 -12.89 2.28 -6.49
C GLU A 136 -11.46 2.00 -6.02
N ASN A 137 -11.26 0.93 -5.24
CA ASN A 137 -9.94 0.48 -4.82
C ASN A 137 -9.12 -0.01 -6.02
N ILE A 138 -9.72 -0.79 -6.92
CA ILE A 138 -9.07 -1.23 -8.18
C ILE A 138 -8.61 -0.03 -9.01
N SER A 139 -9.45 1.00 -9.15
CA SER A 139 -9.11 2.25 -9.84
C SER A 139 -7.98 3.00 -9.15
N ALA A 140 -8.03 3.12 -7.82
CA ALA A 140 -7.00 3.74 -7.01
C ALA A 140 -5.63 3.04 -7.15
N ILE A 141 -5.61 1.70 -7.09
CA ILE A 141 -4.41 0.89 -7.29
C ILE A 141 -3.83 1.10 -8.70
N LYS A 142 -4.68 1.13 -9.74
CA LYS A 142 -4.23 1.41 -11.12
C LYS A 142 -3.58 2.80 -11.23
N LYS A 143 -4.12 3.82 -10.55
CA LYS A 143 -3.50 5.16 -10.48
C LYS A 143 -2.12 5.09 -9.83
N LEU A 144 -1.99 4.41 -8.68
CA LEU A 144 -0.71 4.28 -7.96
C LEU A 144 0.33 3.51 -8.77
N VAL A 145 -0.05 2.40 -9.40
CA VAL A 145 0.84 1.59 -10.24
C VAL A 145 1.42 2.41 -11.40
N LYS A 146 0.56 3.19 -12.08
CA LYS A 146 0.99 4.10 -13.13
C LYS A 146 1.87 5.22 -12.57
N HIS A 147 1.45 5.82 -11.46
CA HIS A 147 2.14 6.93 -10.81
C HIS A 147 3.58 6.59 -10.42
N PHE A 148 3.79 5.43 -9.79
CA PHE A 148 5.12 4.97 -9.40
C PHE A 148 5.90 4.28 -10.52
N SER A 149 5.33 4.16 -11.72
CA SER A 149 5.96 3.47 -12.85
C SER A 149 6.40 2.04 -12.51
N ILE A 150 5.52 1.30 -11.82
CA ILE A 150 5.77 -0.09 -11.38
C ILE A 150 4.98 -1.12 -12.21
N THR A 151 4.46 -0.72 -13.37
CA THR A 151 3.59 -1.58 -14.21
C THR A 151 4.27 -2.89 -14.63
N GLN A 152 5.58 -2.88 -14.87
CA GLN A 152 6.38 -4.07 -15.22
C GLN A 152 6.36 -5.18 -14.15
N ASN A 153 6.02 -4.83 -12.90
CA ASN A 153 5.91 -5.77 -11.80
C ASN A 153 4.51 -6.34 -11.64
N ILE A 154 3.50 -5.77 -12.32
CA ILE A 154 2.10 -6.13 -12.12
C ILE A 154 1.65 -7.11 -13.20
N VAL A 155 1.16 -8.26 -12.74
CA VAL A 155 0.56 -9.31 -13.60
C VAL A 155 -0.93 -9.07 -13.79
N ALA A 156 -1.65 -8.72 -12.72
CA ALA A 156 -3.09 -8.46 -12.75
C ALA A 156 -3.52 -7.52 -11.61
N ILE A 157 -4.58 -6.74 -11.89
CA ILE A 157 -5.34 -5.89 -10.96
C ILE A 157 -6.83 -6.02 -11.30
#